data_AF-A0A4Q2YAT3-F1
#
_entry.id   AF-A0A4Q2YAT3-F1
#
_cell.length_a   1.000
_cell.length_b   1.000
_cell.length_c   1.000
_cell.angle_alpha   90.00
_cell.angle_beta   90.00
_cell.angle_gamma   90.00
#
_symmetry.space_group_name_H-M   'P 1'
#
loop_
_entity.id
_entity.type
_entity.pdbx_description
1 polymer ?
#
loop_
_entity_poly.entity_id
_entity_poly.type
_entity_poly.pdbx_seq_one_letter_code
_entity_poly.pdbx_strand_id
1 'polypeptide(L)'
;MLRIRFLAGQESEEALMKASKQAADPKAIPGQESEAAFFAASRRLSEGDKPGATALFRKCQDIRPKGGAEGRLAEVELKALK
;
A
#
# COMPACT_ATOMS: atom_id res chain seq x y z
N MET A 1 13.71 2.30 -4.30
CA MET A 1 13.27 3.42 -5.17
C MET A 1 11.93 3.19 -5.87
N LEU A 2 11.42 1.95 -5.97
CA LEU A 2 10.17 1.64 -6.70
C LEU A 2 8.94 2.44 -6.22
N ARG A 3 8.78 2.62 -4.89
CA ARG A 3 7.67 3.40 -4.30
C ARG A 3 7.61 4.84 -4.80
N ILE A 4 8.76 5.53 -4.87
CA ILE A 4 8.84 6.92 -5.31
C ILE A 4 8.45 7.03 -6.79
N ARG A 5 8.95 6.11 -7.62
CA ARG A 5 8.60 6.07 -9.04
C ARG A 5 7.11 5.77 -9.27
N PHE A 6 6.51 4.90 -8.47
CA PHE A 6 5.06 4.65 -8.51
C PHE A 6 4.24 5.90 -8.19
N LEU A 7 4.61 6.64 -7.13
CA LEU A 7 3.91 7.89 -6.76
C LEU A 7 4.11 9.00 -7.81
N ALA A 8 5.26 9.00 -8.49
CA ALA A 8 5.51 9.89 -9.62
C ALA A 8 4.80 9.46 -10.93
N GLY A 9 4.00 8.38 -10.91
CA GLY A 9 3.34 7.86 -12.11
C GLY A 9 4.26 7.12 -13.09
N GLN A 10 5.52 6.91 -12.73
CA GLN A 10 6.55 6.31 -13.57
C GLN A 10 6.57 4.77 -13.51
N GLU A 11 5.79 4.18 -12.60
CA GLU A 11 5.65 2.72 -12.43
C GLU A 11 4.17 2.37 -12.25
N SER A 12 3.81 1.15 -12.64
CA SER A 12 2.45 0.64 -12.51
C SER A 12 2.17 0.10 -11.10
N GLU A 13 0.89 0.08 -10.71
CA GLU A 13 0.44 -0.59 -9.49
C GLU A 13 0.81 -2.08 -9.50
N GLU A 14 0.72 -2.73 -10.68
CA GLU A 14 1.11 -4.13 -10.85
C GLU A 14 2.61 -4.35 -10.57
N ALA A 15 3.49 -3.47 -11.07
CA ALA A 15 4.92 -3.54 -10.81
C ALA A 15 5.23 -3.37 -9.32
N LEU A 16 4.56 -2.42 -8.65
CA LEU A 16 4.67 -2.21 -7.21
C LEU A 16 4.24 -3.47 -6.43
N MET A 17 3.08 -4.04 -6.78
CA MET A 17 2.51 -5.20 -6.10
C MET A 17 3.27 -6.50 -6.39
N LYS A 18 3.88 -6.63 -7.57
CA LYS A 18 4.76 -7.76 -7.89
C LYS A 18 6.04 -7.70 -7.08
N ALA A 19 6.64 -6.52 -6.98
CA ALA A 19 7.86 -6.32 -6.20
C ALA A 19 7.64 -6.53 -4.70
N SER A 20 6.48 -6.15 -4.15
CA SER A 20 6.17 -6.39 -2.74
C SER A 20 5.98 -7.86 -2.39
N LYS A 21 5.60 -8.69 -3.37
CA LYS A 21 5.46 -10.15 -3.24
C LYS A 21 6.73 -10.93 -3.52
N GLN A 22 7.73 -10.33 -4.17
CA GLN A 22 9.02 -10.97 -4.49
C GLN A 22 9.95 -11.06 -3.26
N ALA A 23 9.37 -11.39 -2.10
CA ALA A 23 10.03 -11.70 -0.83
C ALA A 23 10.76 -13.06 -0.86
N ALA A 24 11.39 -13.41 -1.99
CA ALA A 24 12.37 -14.49 -2.07
C ALA A 24 13.73 -14.07 -1.49
N ASP A 25 13.92 -12.78 -1.21
CA ASP A 25 15.09 -12.27 -0.49
C ASP A 25 14.90 -12.52 1.02
N PRO A 26 15.78 -13.26 1.71
CA PRO A 26 15.73 -13.42 3.16
C PRO A 26 15.90 -12.10 3.95
N LYS A 27 16.18 -10.98 3.26
CA LYS A 27 16.15 -9.62 3.81
C LYS A 27 14.84 -8.87 3.53
N ALA A 28 13.85 -9.52 2.89
CA ALA A 28 12.56 -8.92 2.64
C ALA A 28 11.95 -8.46 3.97
N ILE A 29 11.78 -7.14 4.08
CA ILE A 29 11.30 -6.51 5.30
C ILE A 29 9.85 -6.95 5.50
N PRO A 30 9.49 -7.59 6.62
CA PRO A 30 8.10 -7.89 6.92
C PRO A 30 7.25 -6.61 6.79
N GLY A 31 6.21 -6.65 5.96
CA GLY A 31 5.32 -5.50 5.74
C GLY A 31 5.40 -4.83 4.37
N GLN A 32 6.27 -5.27 3.45
CA GLN A 32 6.33 -4.72 2.09
C GLN A 32 4.99 -4.76 1.33
N GLU A 33 4.19 -5.82 1.51
CA GLU A 33 2.86 -5.89 0.90
C GLU A 33 1.87 -4.90 1.53
N SER A 34 1.92 -4.72 2.86
CA SER A 34 1.10 -3.73 3.59
C SER A 34 1.45 -2.32 3.13
N GLU A 35 2.75 -2.04 2.99
CA GLU A 35 3.25 -0.77 2.48
C GLU A 35 2.85 -0.51 1.03
N ALA A 36 3.00 -1.51 0.14
CA ALA A 36 2.56 -1.38 -1.24
C ALA A 36 1.06 -1.12 -1.36
N ALA A 37 0.24 -1.82 -0.55
CA ALA A 37 -1.20 -1.58 -0.49
C ALA A 37 -1.53 -0.16 0.01
N PHE A 38 -0.81 0.36 1.00
CA PHE A 38 -0.99 1.72 1.50
C PHE A 38 -0.68 2.79 0.43
N PHE A 39 0.44 2.67 -0.28
CA PHE A 39 0.80 3.63 -1.32
C PHE A 39 -0.13 3.55 -2.52
N ALA A 40 -0.55 2.35 -2.93
CA ALA A 40 -1.55 2.18 -3.97
C ALA A 40 -2.88 2.84 -3.56
N ALA A 41 -3.34 2.61 -2.32
CA ALA A 41 -4.55 3.25 -1.81
C ALA A 41 -4.47 4.78 -1.82
N SER A 42 -3.34 5.33 -1.37
CA SER A 42 -3.11 6.78 -1.32
C SER A 42 -3.15 7.41 -2.71
N ARG A 43 -2.55 6.75 -3.70
CA ARG A 43 -2.59 7.21 -5.09
C ARG A 43 -4.02 7.18 -5.63
N ARG A 44 -4.75 6.09 -5.45
CA ARG A 44 -6.15 6.01 -5.88
C ARG A 44 -7.04 7.06 -5.23
N LEU A 45 -6.79 7.34 -3.95
CA LEU A 45 -7.46 8.43 -3.25
C LEU A 45 -7.17 9.80 -3.89
N SER A 46 -5.90 10.05 -4.23
CA SER A 46 -5.50 11.30 -4.90
C SER A 46 -6.09 11.44 -6.31
N GLU A 47 -6.35 10.31 -6.99
CA GLU A 47 -7.01 10.24 -8.29
C GLU A 47 -8.56 10.29 -8.17
N GLY A 48 -9.11 10.35 -6.96
CA GLY A 48 -10.56 10.41 -6.69
C GLY A 48 -11.26 9.04 -6.64
N ASP A 49 -10.55 7.94 -6.85
CA ASP A 49 -11.08 6.57 -6.73
C ASP A 49 -11.17 6.16 -5.24
N LYS A 50 -12.18 6.71 -4.55
CA LYS A 50 -12.48 6.37 -3.15
C LYS A 50 -12.81 4.89 -2.93
N PRO A 51 -13.61 4.22 -3.80
CA PRO A 51 -13.88 2.79 -3.64
C PRO A 51 -12.61 1.94 -3.74
N GLY A 52 -11.75 2.21 -4.72
CA GLY A 52 -10.48 1.50 -4.90
C GLY A 52 -9.50 1.77 -3.75
N ALA A 53 -9.40 3.03 -3.31
CA ALA A 53 -8.60 3.39 -2.14
C ALA A 53 -9.05 2.64 -0.88
N THR A 54 -10.36 2.58 -0.63
CA THR A 54 -10.94 1.87 0.52
C THR A 54 -10.60 0.38 0.49
N ALA A 55 -10.72 -0.27 -0.66
CA ALA A 55 -10.39 -1.68 -0.81
C ALA A 55 -8.91 -1.96 -0.49
N LEU A 56 -8.01 -1.09 -0.96
CA LEU A 56 -6.58 -1.22 -0.73
C LEU A 56 -6.17 -0.89 0.71
N PHE A 57 -6.79 0.12 1.35
CA PHE A 57 -6.54 0.40 2.77
C PHE A 57 -7.00 -0.76 3.67
N ARG A 58 -8.14 -1.41 3.38
CA ARG A 58 -8.56 -2.62 4.11
C ARG A 58 -7.55 -3.75 3.95
N LYS A 59 -7.12 -4.00 2.70
CA LYS A 59 -6.08 -4.98 2.42
C LYS A 59 -4.78 -4.70 3.19
N CYS A 60 -4.38 -3.43 3.28
CA CYS A 60 -3.22 -3.00 4.08
C CYS A 60 -3.36 -3.40 5.56
N GLN A 61 -4.56 -3.29 6.14
CA GLN A 61 -4.82 -3.70 7.53
C GLN A 61 -4.78 -5.22 7.72
N ASP A 62 -5.33 -5.98 6.77
CA ASP A 62 -5.44 -7.44 6.84
C ASP A 62 -4.05 -8.12 6.83
N ILE A 63 -3.12 -7.57 6.03
CA ILE A 63 -1.78 -8.15 5.83
C ILE A 63 -0.71 -7.51 6.73
N ARG A 64 -1.09 -6.63 7.67
CA ARG A 64 -0.12 -5.87 8.45
C ARG A 64 0.67 -6.79 9.40
N PRO A 65 2.01 -6.66 9.48
CA PRO A 65 2.76 -7.23 10.58
C PRO A 65 2.41 -6.52 11.89
N LYS A 66 2.48 -7.24 13.02
CA LYS A 66 2.35 -6.61 14.35
C LYS A 66 3.40 -5.50 14.49
N GLY A 67 2.96 -4.27 14.72
CA GLY A 67 3.84 -3.10 14.90
C GLY A 67 4.01 -2.21 13.66
N GLY A 68 3.61 -2.66 12.47
CA GLY A 68 3.69 -1.88 11.23
C GLY A 68 2.89 -0.57 11.29
N ALA A 69 3.48 0.52 10.79
CA ALA A 69 2.87 1.85 10.83
C ALA A 69 1.76 1.99 9.78
N GLU A 70 1.90 1.32 8.65
CA GLU A 70 1.07 1.42 7.45
C GLU A 70 -0.36 0.97 7.73
N GLY A 71 -0.55 -0.11 8.50
CA GLY A 71 -1.88 -0.56 8.90
C GLY A 71 -2.59 0.41 9.87
N ARG A 72 -1.84 1.12 10.73
CA ARG A 72 -2.41 2.17 11.59
C ARG A 72 -2.80 3.40 10.77
N LEU A 73 -1.93 3.80 9.83
CA LEU A 73 -2.22 4.91 8.93
C LEU A 73 -3.42 4.60 8.03
N ALA A 74 -3.53 3.39 7.50
CA ALA A 74 -4.70 2.94 6.75
C ALA A 74 -6.00 3.02 7.57
N GLU A 75 -5.94 2.76 8.88
CA GLU A 75 -7.11 2.94 9.75
C GLU A 75 -7.55 4.40 9.85
N VAL A 76 -6.59 5.33 9.94
CA VAL A 76 -6.86 6.77 9.99
C VAL A 76 -7.52 7.22 8.68
N GLU A 77 -6.95 6.84 7.54
CA GLU A 77 -7.49 7.17 6.21
C GLU A 77 -8.90 6.60 6.02
N LEU A 78 -9.15 5.36 6.43
CA LEU A 78 -10.48 4.75 6.38
C LEU A 78 -11.52 5.46 7.24
N LYS A 79 -11.10 6.07 8.37
CA LYS A 79 -12.00 6.89 9.21
C LYS A 79 -12.31 8.23 8.53
N ALA A 80 -11.35 8.81 7.82
CA ALA A 80 -11.54 10.07 7.09
C ALA A 80 -12.37 9.93 5.80
N LEU A 81 -12.43 8.72 5.23
CA LEU A 81 -13.21 8.40 4.03
C LEU A 81 -14.70 8.12 4.29
N LYS A 82 -15.13 8.06 5.56
CA LYS A 82 -16.53 7.95 5.96
C LYS A 82 -17.26 9.28 5.83
#